data_AF-A0A9W6XA11-F1
#
_entry.id   AF-A0A9W6XA11-F1
#
_cell.length_a   1.000
_cell.length_b   1.000
_cell.length_c   1.000
_cell.angle_alpha   90.00
_cell.angle_beta   90.00
_cell.angle_gamma   90.00
#
_symmetry.space_group_name_H-M   'P 1'
#
loop_
_entity.id
_entity.type
_entity.pdbx_description
1 polymer ?
#
loop_
_entity_poly.entity_id
_entity_poly.type
_entity_poly.pdbx_seq_one_letter_code
_entity_poly.pdbx_strand_id
1 'polypeptide(L)'
;MFVIPGGLTPYVQAGDIGIYKSFKDKLSPIIDSWKKSDAVLYTRGGNPKPPSVETVANWVNAWRDVPADVVERSVAAAGFSPRFGDWHVARHDVYGELFCSKGKERLEKMLTT
;
A
#
# COMPACT_ATOMS: atom_id res chain seq x y z
N MET A 1 0.49 14.31 -7.63
CA MET A 1 0.25 12.92 -8.10
C MET A 1 1.52 12.45 -8.80
N PHE A 2 2.10 11.33 -8.39
CA PHE A 2 3.15 10.67 -9.16
C PHE A 2 2.52 9.50 -9.90
N VAL A 3 2.86 9.37 -11.19
CA VAL A 3 2.37 8.28 -12.04
C VAL A 3 3.47 7.22 -12.06
N ILE A 4 3.14 6.01 -11.61
CA ILE A 4 4.01 4.85 -11.77
C ILE A 4 3.67 4.22 -13.13
N PRO A 5 4.64 4.05 -14.04
CA PRO A 5 4.42 3.34 -15.30
C PRO A 5 3.79 1.96 -15.11
N GLY A 6 2.97 1.54 -16.07
CA GLY A 6 2.42 0.20 -16.09
C GLY A 6 3.53 -0.86 -16.05
N GLY A 7 3.28 -1.97 -15.34
CA GLY A 7 4.26 -3.05 -15.18
C GLY A 7 5.26 -2.87 -14.04
N LEU A 8 5.26 -1.73 -13.33
CA LEU A 8 6.19 -1.51 -12.22
C LEU A 8 5.71 -1.96 -10.84
N THR A 9 4.46 -2.39 -10.71
CA THR A 9 3.91 -2.89 -9.44
C THR A 9 4.81 -3.91 -8.72
N PRO A 10 5.36 -4.96 -9.36
CA PRO A 10 6.21 -5.92 -8.67
C PRO A 10 7.58 -5.38 -8.25
N TYR A 11 7.97 -4.17 -8.67
CA TYR A 11 9.29 -3.59 -8.39
C TYR A 11 9.26 -2.50 -7.34
N VAL A 12 8.14 -1.77 -7.23
CA VAL A 12 8.07 -0.56 -6.40
C VAL A 12 6.81 -0.45 -5.53
N GLN A 13 5.85 -1.39 -5.65
CA GLN A 13 4.56 -1.31 -4.94
C GLN A 13 4.31 -2.53 -4.04
N ALA A 14 5.10 -2.71 -2.98
CA ALA A 14 4.86 -3.74 -1.95
C ALA A 14 3.42 -3.69 -1.37
N GLY A 15 2.84 -2.49 -1.31
CA GLY A 15 1.43 -2.28 -0.97
C GLY A 15 0.48 -3.16 -1.78
N ASP A 16 0.59 -3.06 -3.10
CA ASP A 16 -0.27 -3.78 -4.04
C ASP A 16 0.09 -5.26 -4.18
N ILE A 17 1.32 -5.67 -3.84
CA ILE A 17 1.76 -7.06 -3.88
C ILE A 17 1.02 -7.93 -2.86
N GLY A 18 0.82 -7.43 -1.63
CA GLY A 18 0.20 -8.25 -0.58
C GLY A 18 -0.40 -7.48 0.60
N ILE A 19 0.18 -6.35 0.96
CA ILE A 19 -0.22 -5.57 2.14
C ILE A 19 -1.69 -5.13 2.04
N TYR A 20 -2.09 -4.53 0.91
CA TYR A 20 -3.46 -4.04 0.73
C TYR A 20 -4.49 -5.17 0.61
N LYS A 21 -4.10 -6.33 0.08
CA LYS A 21 -4.96 -7.51 0.12
C LYS A 21 -5.23 -7.92 1.57
N SER A 22 -4.18 -8.11 2.36
CA SER A 22 -4.34 -8.49 3.78
C SER A 22 -5.12 -7.44 4.56
N PHE A 23 -4.90 -6.15 4.31
CA PHE A 23 -5.70 -5.09 4.94
C PHE A 23 -7.18 -5.18 4.55
N LYS A 24 -7.49 -5.33 3.26
CA LYS A 24 -8.87 -5.51 2.78
C LYS A 24 -9.55 -6.73 3.39
N ASP A 25 -8.80 -7.82 3.57
CA ASP A 25 -9.30 -9.05 4.21
C ASP A 25 -9.66 -8.82 5.70
N LYS A 26 -8.93 -7.96 6.41
CA LYS A 26 -9.27 -7.56 7.80
C LYS A 26 -10.39 -6.51 7.86
N LEU A 27 -10.45 -5.64 6.87
CA LEU A 27 -11.44 -4.58 6.77
C LEU A 27 -12.83 -5.11 6.40
N SER A 28 -12.92 -6.11 5.52
CA SER A 28 -14.21 -6.61 5.01
C SER A 28 -15.18 -7.07 6.11
N PRO A 29 -14.76 -7.88 7.10
CA PRO A 29 -15.64 -8.29 8.19
C PRO A 29 -16.16 -7.11 9.04
N ILE A 30 -15.34 -6.07 9.24
CA ILE A 30 -15.73 -4.87 9.99
C ILE A 30 -16.83 -4.12 9.24
N ILE A 31 -16.64 -3.92 7.93
CA ILE A 31 -17.64 -3.28 7.07
C ILE A 31 -18.92 -4.11 7.02
N ASP A 32 -18.82 -5.42 6.90
CA ASP A 32 -19.98 -6.30 6.82
C ASP A 32 -20.74 -6.39 8.15
N SER A 33 -20.04 -6.31 9.29
CA SER A 33 -20.68 -6.17 10.59
C SER A 33 -21.41 -4.84 10.71
N TRP A 34 -20.81 -3.74 10.25
CA TRP A 34 -21.47 -2.43 10.23
C TRP A 34 -22.74 -2.48 9.38
N LYS A 35 -22.68 -3.04 8.15
CA LYS A 35 -23.84 -3.18 7.26
C LYS A 35 -25.01 -3.96 7.86
N LYS A 36 -24.73 -4.91 8.76
CA LYS A 36 -25.74 -5.76 9.43
C LYS A 36 -26.22 -5.19 10.77
N SER A 37 -25.65 -4.07 11.21
CA SER A 37 -25.99 -3.42 12.47
C SER A 37 -27.07 -2.36 12.31
N ASP A 38 -27.66 -1.94 13.42
CA ASP A 38 -28.61 -0.81 13.46
C ASP A 38 -27.94 0.56 13.25
N ALA A 39 -26.60 0.60 13.09
CA ALA A 39 -25.87 1.83 12.81
C ALA A 39 -26.01 2.31 11.35
N VAL A 40 -26.57 1.49 10.46
CA VAL A 40 -26.83 1.88 9.07
C VAL A 40 -28.06 2.78 9.03
N LEU A 41 -27.85 4.02 8.59
CA LEU A 41 -28.95 4.93 8.30
C LEU A 41 -29.48 4.69 6.88
N TYR A 42 -30.77 4.87 6.68
CA TYR A 42 -31.41 4.70 5.37
C TYR A 42 -31.94 6.02 4.82
N THR A 43 -31.93 6.15 3.50
CA THR A 43 -32.62 7.23 2.79
C THR A 43 -34.13 7.01 2.85
N ARG A 44 -34.92 8.04 2.54
CA ARG A 44 -36.39 7.91 2.43
C ARG A 44 -36.81 6.81 1.44
N GLY A 45 -36.01 6.55 0.41
CA GLY A 45 -36.23 5.51 -0.58
C GLY A 45 -35.72 4.12 -0.18
N GLY A 46 -35.26 3.92 1.07
CA GLY A 46 -34.83 2.62 1.57
C GLY A 46 -33.40 2.20 1.20
N ASN A 47 -32.63 3.06 0.52
CA ASN A 47 -31.22 2.77 0.24
C ASN A 47 -30.34 3.08 1.47
N PRO A 48 -29.32 2.25 1.79
CA PRO A 48 -28.31 2.56 2.81
C PRO A 48 -27.61 3.88 2.50
N LYS A 49 -27.44 4.71 3.53
CA LYS A 49 -26.59 5.90 3.47
C LYS A 49 -25.13 5.49 3.67
N PRO A 50 -24.18 6.28 3.14
CA PRO A 50 -22.77 6.06 3.45
C PRO A 50 -22.53 6.19 4.96
N PRO A 51 -21.56 5.44 5.52
CA PRO A 51 -21.11 5.63 6.89
C PRO A 51 -20.59 7.05 7.11
N SER A 52 -20.60 7.51 8.38
CA SER A 52 -19.96 8.79 8.72
C SER A 52 -18.45 8.73 8.48
N VAL A 53 -17.83 9.88 8.25
CA VAL A 53 -16.37 9.99 8.11
C VAL A 53 -15.65 9.40 9.33
N GLU A 54 -16.18 9.63 10.53
CA GLU A 54 -15.67 9.06 11.79
C GLU A 54 -15.72 7.53 11.80
N THR A 55 -16.83 6.95 11.35
CA THR A 55 -16.97 5.48 11.23
C THR A 55 -15.92 4.91 10.29
N VAL A 56 -15.73 5.53 9.12
CA VAL A 56 -14.72 5.12 8.14
C VAL A 56 -13.30 5.28 8.69
N ALA A 57 -13.01 6.40 9.37
CA ALA A 57 -11.71 6.65 9.98
C ALA A 57 -11.39 5.60 11.04
N ASN A 58 -12.37 5.16 11.82
CA ASN A 58 -12.20 4.11 12.81
C ASN A 58 -11.89 2.74 12.21
N TRP A 59 -12.34 2.46 10.98
CA TRP A 59 -12.03 1.20 10.31
C TRP A 59 -10.54 1.03 9.95
N VAL A 60 -9.79 2.14 9.87
CA VAL A 60 -8.33 2.13 9.67
C VAL A 60 -7.62 1.36 10.79
N ASN A 61 -8.24 1.19 11.96
CA ASN A 61 -7.70 0.35 13.03
C ASN A 61 -7.48 -1.12 12.61
N ALA A 62 -8.11 -1.59 11.54
CA ALA A 62 -7.86 -2.92 10.95
C ALA A 62 -6.39 -3.15 10.57
N TRP A 63 -5.59 -2.09 10.40
CA TRP A 63 -4.15 -2.19 10.22
C TRP A 63 -3.44 -2.91 11.35
N ARG A 64 -3.95 -2.83 12.59
CA ARG A 64 -3.38 -3.51 13.74
C ARG A 64 -3.43 -5.03 13.61
N ASP A 65 -4.38 -5.55 12.84
CA ASP A 65 -4.58 -6.97 12.61
C ASP A 65 -3.87 -7.47 11.35
N VAL A 66 -3.23 -6.58 10.59
CA VAL A 66 -2.40 -6.97 9.45
C VAL A 66 -1.10 -7.61 9.97
N PRO A 67 -0.83 -8.88 9.65
CA PRO A 67 0.35 -9.55 10.15
C PRO A 67 1.66 -8.89 9.65
N ALA A 68 2.61 -8.67 10.55
CA ALA A 68 3.90 -8.06 10.22
C ALA A 68 4.68 -8.88 9.16
N ASP A 69 4.57 -10.20 9.20
CA ASP A 69 5.20 -11.10 8.22
C ASP A 69 4.66 -10.91 6.80
N VAL A 70 3.39 -10.51 6.63
CA VAL A 70 2.84 -10.14 5.31
C VAL A 70 3.51 -8.87 4.79
N VAL A 71 3.76 -7.89 5.66
CA VAL A 71 4.45 -6.65 5.29
C VAL A 71 5.88 -6.96 4.87
N GLU A 72 6.61 -7.71 5.69
CA GLU A 72 7.99 -8.11 5.41
C GLU A 72 8.10 -8.89 4.10
N ARG A 73 7.25 -9.92 3.89
CA ARG A 73 7.25 -10.69 2.65
C ARG A 73 6.89 -9.84 1.44
N SER A 74 5.97 -8.89 1.57
CA SER A 74 5.59 -8.02 0.45
C SER A 74 6.70 -7.04 0.08
N VAL A 75 7.42 -6.51 1.08
CA VAL A 75 8.59 -5.65 0.88
C VAL A 75 9.73 -6.44 0.23
N ALA A 76 10.00 -7.66 0.72
CA ALA A 76 10.98 -8.56 0.13
C ALA A 76 10.61 -8.97 -1.31
N ALA A 77 9.33 -9.24 -1.57
CA ALA A 77 8.83 -9.60 -2.90
C ALA A 77 8.90 -8.45 -3.90
N ALA A 78 8.76 -7.19 -3.45
CA ALA A 78 9.06 -6.02 -4.26
C ALA A 78 10.56 -5.86 -4.55
N GLY A 79 11.40 -6.67 -3.90
CA GLY A 79 12.84 -6.67 -4.06
C GLY A 79 13.55 -5.55 -3.32
N PHE A 80 12.93 -4.92 -2.32
CA PHE A 80 13.60 -3.89 -1.53
C PHE A 80 14.75 -4.49 -0.70
N SER A 81 15.85 -3.76 -0.62
CA SER A 81 17.08 -4.15 0.09
C SER A 81 17.70 -2.94 0.79
N PRO A 82 18.57 -3.11 1.80
CA PRO A 82 19.34 -2.01 2.37
C PRO A 82 20.17 -1.22 1.33
N ARG A 83 20.57 -1.85 0.22
CA ARG A 83 21.30 -1.18 -0.88
C ARG A 83 20.38 -1.03 -2.09
N PHE A 84 20.19 0.20 -2.58
CA PHE A 84 19.31 0.46 -3.73
C PHE A 84 19.77 -0.28 -5.01
N GLY A 85 21.08 -0.49 -5.19
CA GLY A 85 21.62 -1.23 -6.33
C GLY A 85 21.18 -2.71 -6.37
N ASP A 86 20.73 -3.26 -5.24
CA ASP A 86 20.24 -4.63 -5.17
C ASP A 86 18.72 -4.72 -5.40
N TRP A 87 18.03 -3.58 -5.50
CA TRP A 87 16.58 -3.55 -5.69
C TRP A 87 16.20 -4.19 -7.02
N HIS A 88 15.02 -4.81 -7.09
CA HIS A 88 14.57 -5.39 -8.36
C HIS A 88 14.47 -4.34 -9.46
N VAL A 89 14.01 -3.11 -9.14
CA VAL A 89 13.94 -2.01 -10.10
C VAL A 89 15.33 -1.62 -10.67
N ALA A 90 16.41 -1.81 -9.92
CA ALA A 90 17.77 -1.53 -10.38
C ALA A 90 18.21 -2.47 -11.51
N ARG A 91 17.60 -3.65 -11.62
CA ARG A 91 17.83 -4.64 -12.68
C ARG A 91 16.79 -4.57 -13.80
N HIS A 92 15.87 -3.60 -13.75
CA HIS A 92 14.86 -3.43 -14.78
C HIS A 92 15.51 -2.97 -16.09
N ASP A 93 15.16 -3.60 -17.21
CA ASP A 93 15.71 -3.34 -18.55
C ASP A 93 15.54 -1.89 -19.03
N VAL A 94 14.37 -1.28 -18.80
CA VAL A 94 14.08 0.11 -19.17
C VAL A 94 14.54 1.11 -18.11
N TYR A 95 14.27 0.86 -16.83
CA TYR A 95 14.40 1.88 -15.77
C TYR A 95 15.63 1.72 -14.88
N GLY A 96 16.30 0.56 -14.91
CA GLY A 96 17.32 0.21 -13.91
C GLY A 96 18.56 1.10 -13.95
N GLU A 97 19.05 1.43 -15.14
CA GLU A 97 20.23 2.30 -15.30
C GLU A 97 19.97 3.70 -14.75
N LEU A 98 18.85 4.31 -15.15
CA LEU A 98 18.48 5.66 -14.70
C LEU A 98 18.19 5.68 -13.19
N PHE A 99 17.50 4.66 -12.68
CA PHE A 99 17.28 4.48 -11.25
C PHE A 99 18.62 4.47 -10.49
N CYS A 100 19.59 3.70 -10.98
CA CYS A 100 20.90 3.60 -10.35
C CYS A 100 21.67 4.92 -10.36
N SER A 101 21.68 5.61 -11.50
CA SER A 101 22.34 6.92 -11.65
C SER A 101 21.74 7.96 -10.68
N LYS A 102 20.41 8.05 -10.63
CA LYS A 102 19.71 8.99 -9.74
C LYS A 102 19.86 8.64 -8.25
N GLY A 103 19.90 7.35 -7.92
CA GLY A 103 20.19 6.88 -6.56
C GLY A 103 21.56 7.36 -6.07
N LYS A 104 22.61 7.22 -6.89
CA LYS A 104 23.97 7.70 -6.57
C LYS A 104 24.00 9.21 -6.38
N GLU A 105 23.46 9.96 -7.33
CA GLU A 105 23.39 11.43 -7.28
C GLU A 105 22.72 11.92 -5.97
N ARG A 106 21.67 11.22 -5.51
CA ARG A 106 20.97 11.55 -4.27
C ARG A 106 21.83 11.29 -3.03
N LEU A 107 22.53 10.17 -2.98
CA LEU A 107 23.41 9.82 -1.86
C LEU A 107 24.60 10.78 -1.75
N GLU A 108 25.22 11.13 -2.88
CA GLU A 108 26.31 12.10 -2.92
C GLU A 108 25.85 13.46 -2.37
N LYS A 109 24.66 13.94 -2.77
CA LYS A 109 24.09 15.16 -2.21
C LYS A 109 23.88 15.07 -0.70
N MET A 110 23.37 13.94 -0.20
CA MET A 110 23.16 13.74 1.24
C MET A 110 24.45 13.76 2.06
N LEU A 111 25.59 13.40 1.47
CA LEU A 111 26.89 13.41 2.15
C LEU A 111 27.56 14.80 2.13
N THR A 112 27.09 15.70 1.25
CA THR A 112 27.63 17.06 1.10
C THR A 112 26.78 18.15 1.77
N THR A 113 25.69 17.77 2.45
CA THR A 113 24.80 18.70 3.19
C THR A 113 24.80 18.37 4.68
#